data_AF-A1TWF1-F1
#
_entry.id   AF-A1TWF1-F1
#
_cell.length_a   1.000
_cell.length_b   1.000
_cell.length_c   1.000
_cell.angle_alpha   90.00
_cell.angle_beta   90.00
_cell.angle_gamma   90.00
#
_symmetry.space_group_name_H-M   'P 1'
#
loop_
_entity.id
_entity.type
_entity.pdbx_description
1 polymer ?
#
loop_
_entity_poly.entity_id
_entity_poly.type
_entity_poly.pdbx_seq_one_letter_code
_entity_poly.pdbx_strand_id
1 'polypeptide(L)'
;MGFAAICRNPRRDFAPAVPCVPEAPGLCKRPKHSIFPDASMNAVLSWSGWLVAAALSTAVQAGAKASPAIDPAHCQPPGADLVLPAAWAPYRDATRVCALTERPVGKAPARAPARVRLVAVFTDVYYRNLPADAPWERFPLPLLVDEAGRCLAQLPHLFPVDPPEDLEVRPGRWRDGLPQEIRLQVRSPAQGGDYRLPTLRWDSAARLYRASPAKTAKASSTQDHTPCP
;
A
#
# COMPACT_ATOMS: atom_id res chain seq x y z
N MET A 1 -36.28 32.21 5.20
CA MET A 1 -35.56 31.85 6.44
C MET A 1 -34.68 30.65 6.13
N GLY A 2 -33.38 30.88 5.91
CA GLY A 2 -32.42 29.84 5.55
C GLY A 2 -31.71 29.30 6.78
N PHE A 3 -31.63 27.98 6.91
CA PHE A 3 -30.83 27.33 7.94
C PHE A 3 -29.40 27.14 7.42
N ALA A 4 -28.46 27.88 8.00
CA ALA A 4 -27.03 27.65 7.83
C ALA A 4 -26.64 26.44 8.69
N ALA A 5 -26.23 25.35 8.03
CA ALA A 5 -25.64 24.21 8.71
C ALA A 5 -24.17 24.50 9.03
N ILE A 6 -23.86 24.68 10.30
CA ILE A 6 -22.50 24.80 10.83
C ILE A 6 -21.95 23.39 10.99
N CYS A 7 -21.07 22.95 10.09
CA CYS A 7 -20.29 21.74 10.28
C CYS A 7 -19.20 22.00 11.35
N ARG A 8 -19.50 21.67 12.61
CA ARG A 8 -18.49 21.61 13.69
C ARG A 8 -17.61 20.37 13.47
N ASN A 9 -16.29 20.60 13.42
CA ASN A 9 -15.24 19.60 13.33
C ASN A 9 -15.12 18.82 14.67
N PRO A 10 -15.43 17.51 14.74
CA PRO A 10 -15.27 16.72 15.96
C PRO A 10 -13.91 16.03 15.94
N ARG A 11 -12.85 16.75 16.28
CA ARG A 11 -11.52 16.14 16.53
C ARG A 11 -10.86 16.71 17.77
N ARG A 12 -11.45 16.44 18.93
CA ARG A 12 -10.72 16.27 20.20
C ARG A 12 -11.55 15.31 21.04
N ASP A 13 -11.09 14.07 21.14
CA ASP A 13 -11.11 13.25 22.37
C ASP A 13 -10.44 11.90 22.07
N PHE A 14 -9.18 11.78 22.48
CA PHE A 14 -8.47 10.52 22.63
C PHE A 14 -8.52 10.15 24.12
N ALA A 15 -9.21 9.07 24.47
CA ALA A 15 -8.98 8.28 25.68
C ALA A 15 -9.41 6.83 25.43
N PRO A 16 -8.66 5.81 25.92
CA PRO A 16 -8.93 4.41 25.61
C PRO A 16 -10.07 3.84 26.46
N ALA A 17 -11.02 3.15 25.83
CA ALA A 17 -12.03 2.37 26.53
C ALA A 17 -11.60 0.90 26.64
N VAL A 18 -11.56 0.41 27.88
CA VAL A 18 -11.55 -0.99 28.34
C VAL A 18 -12.68 -1.06 29.38
N PRO A 19 -13.36 -2.19 29.72
CA PRO A 19 -13.52 -3.52 29.10
C PRO A 19 -15.02 -3.87 28.86
N CYS A 20 -15.33 -5.08 28.35
CA CYS A 20 -16.36 -5.97 28.93
C CYS A 20 -16.44 -7.32 28.18
N VAL A 21 -16.26 -8.40 28.94
CA VAL A 21 -16.51 -9.81 28.59
C VAL A 21 -18.00 -10.13 28.80
N PRO A 22 -18.56 -11.09 28.04
CA PRO A 22 -19.47 -12.04 28.68
C PRO A 22 -19.13 -13.52 28.39
N GLU A 23 -19.01 -14.30 29.46
CA GLU A 23 -19.37 -15.73 29.61
C GLU A 23 -20.75 -16.03 28.99
N ALA A 24 -21.16 -17.21 28.50
CA ALA A 24 -20.71 -18.62 28.44
C ALA A 24 -21.68 -19.34 27.45
N PRO A 25 -22.00 -20.65 27.55
CA PRO A 25 -21.21 -21.87 27.32
C PRO A 25 -21.75 -22.70 26.13
N GLY A 26 -20.92 -23.59 25.54
CA GLY A 26 -21.35 -24.52 24.50
C GLY A 26 -20.63 -25.87 24.58
N LEU A 27 -21.30 -26.84 25.22
CA LEU A 27 -20.96 -28.26 25.26
C LEU A 27 -20.81 -28.85 23.84
N CYS A 28 -19.77 -29.66 23.60
CA CYS A 28 -19.92 -30.91 22.84
C CYS A 28 -18.81 -31.93 23.17
N LYS A 29 -19.24 -32.93 23.97
CA LYS A 29 -18.84 -34.34 24.11
C LYS A 29 -17.61 -34.85 23.32
N ARG A 30 -16.66 -35.47 24.04
CA ARG A 30 -15.83 -36.59 23.54
C ARG A 30 -16.31 -37.91 24.14
N PRO A 31 -16.42 -39.00 23.36
CA PRO A 31 -16.19 -40.37 23.82
C PRO A 31 -14.83 -40.88 23.31
N LYS A 32 -14.00 -41.47 24.18
CA LYS A 32 -13.80 -42.92 24.40
C LYS A 32 -13.46 -43.66 23.09
N HIS A 33 -12.19 -44.04 22.87
CA HIS A 33 -11.42 -45.17 23.42
C HIS A 33 -11.30 -46.28 22.38
N SER A 34 -10.06 -46.77 22.25
CA SER A 34 -9.65 -48.12 21.83
C SER A 34 -9.92 -48.58 20.39
N ILE A 35 -8.90 -49.17 19.76
CA ILE A 35 -8.80 -50.61 19.47
C ILE A 35 -7.56 -50.84 18.56
N PHE A 36 -6.61 -51.62 19.07
CA PHE A 36 -5.58 -52.33 18.30
C PHE A 36 -6.26 -53.34 17.36
N PRO A 37 -5.61 -53.75 16.26
CA PRO A 37 -5.21 -55.15 16.27
C PRO A 37 -3.78 -55.39 15.81
N ASP A 38 -3.14 -56.31 16.53
CA ASP A 38 -2.11 -57.20 16.04
C ASP A 38 -2.55 -57.94 14.77
N ALA A 39 -1.65 -58.04 13.80
CA ALA A 39 -1.64 -59.15 12.85
C ALA A 39 -0.18 -59.43 12.46
N SER A 40 0.34 -60.49 13.06
CA SER A 40 1.51 -61.24 12.64
C SER A 40 1.30 -61.84 11.24
N MET A 41 2.30 -61.80 10.37
CA MET A 41 2.80 -62.97 9.62
C MET A 41 3.91 -62.58 8.64
N ASN A 42 4.97 -63.40 8.65
CA ASN A 42 6.14 -63.36 7.80
C ASN A 42 5.79 -63.47 6.30
N ALA A 43 6.51 -62.73 5.47
CA ALA A 43 6.79 -63.13 4.08
C ALA A 43 8.15 -62.56 3.64
N VAL A 44 9.12 -63.45 3.49
CA VAL A 44 10.41 -63.19 2.82
C VAL A 44 10.22 -63.55 1.35
N LEU A 45 10.28 -62.55 0.47
CA LEU A 45 10.58 -62.67 -0.97
C LEU A 45 11.27 -61.33 -1.35
N SER A 46 12.59 -61.25 -1.39
CA SER A 46 13.42 -61.56 -2.56
C SER A 46 12.79 -61.11 -3.89
N TRP A 47 13.03 -59.86 -4.27
CA TRP A 47 13.45 -59.54 -5.64
C TRP A 47 13.96 -58.11 -5.80
N SER A 48 15.04 -58.03 -6.56
CA SER A 48 15.72 -56.88 -7.10
C SER A 48 14.76 -55.99 -7.89
N GLY A 49 14.66 -54.71 -7.54
CA GLY A 49 13.90 -53.73 -8.30
C GLY A 49 14.22 -52.33 -7.80
N TRP A 50 14.73 -51.49 -8.70
CA TRP A 50 15.22 -50.16 -8.41
C TRP A 50 14.17 -49.30 -7.69
N LEU A 51 14.49 -48.78 -6.50
CA LEU A 51 13.72 -47.72 -5.87
C LEU A 51 14.07 -46.40 -6.56
N VAL A 52 13.21 -45.97 -7.48
CA VAL A 52 13.11 -44.57 -7.86
C VAL A 52 12.73 -43.81 -6.60
N ALA A 53 13.71 -43.14 -5.99
CA ALA A 53 13.48 -42.21 -4.91
C ALA A 53 12.60 -41.08 -5.45
N ALA A 54 11.29 -41.18 -5.23
CA ALA A 54 10.36 -40.07 -5.41
C ALA A 54 10.71 -39.00 -4.37
N ALA A 55 11.64 -38.12 -4.73
CA ALA A 55 11.89 -36.89 -3.99
C ALA A 55 10.65 -36.02 -4.12
N LEU A 56 9.71 -36.18 -3.19
CA LEU A 56 8.63 -35.23 -2.93
C LEU A 56 9.28 -33.90 -2.55
N SER A 57 9.55 -33.08 -3.57
CA SER A 57 9.91 -31.69 -3.40
C SER A 57 8.72 -30.98 -2.80
N THR A 58 8.71 -30.89 -1.47
CA THR A 58 7.89 -29.92 -0.74
C THR A 58 8.40 -28.55 -1.13
N ALA A 59 7.86 -28.00 -2.21
CA ALA A 59 8.00 -26.60 -2.54
C ALA A 59 7.36 -25.80 -1.40
N VAL A 60 8.17 -25.45 -0.40
CA VAL A 60 7.82 -24.44 0.59
C VAL A 60 7.54 -23.18 -0.21
N GLN A 61 6.26 -22.89 -0.43
CA GLN A 61 5.83 -21.56 -0.85
C GLN A 61 6.17 -20.63 0.31
N ALA A 62 7.40 -20.14 0.31
CA ALA A 62 7.80 -19.02 1.13
C ALA A 62 6.93 -17.85 0.67
N GLY A 63 5.84 -17.61 1.40
CA GLY A 63 4.98 -16.46 1.20
C GLY A 63 5.84 -15.21 1.27
N ALA A 64 6.16 -14.63 0.12
CA ALA A 64 6.94 -13.41 0.05
C ALA A 64 6.19 -12.33 0.83
N LYS A 65 6.76 -11.89 1.97
CA LYS A 65 6.22 -10.77 2.74
C LYS A 65 6.09 -9.58 1.80
N ALA A 66 4.90 -8.97 1.78
CA ALA A 66 4.65 -7.79 0.97
C ALA A 66 5.61 -6.67 1.40
N SER A 67 6.12 -5.92 0.43
CA SER A 67 6.94 -4.75 0.70
C SER A 67 6.20 -3.78 1.63
N PRO A 68 6.91 -3.08 2.53
CA PRO A 68 6.31 -2.06 3.36
C PRO A 68 5.78 -0.90 2.51
N ALA A 69 4.79 -0.18 3.06
CA ALA A 69 4.35 1.09 2.48
C ALA A 69 5.46 2.15 2.55
N ILE A 70 5.39 3.11 1.63
CA ILE A 70 6.20 4.33 1.71
C ILE A 70 5.84 5.03 3.03
N ASP A 71 6.86 5.30 3.83
CA ASP A 71 6.71 6.03 5.08
C ASP A 71 6.87 7.53 4.82
N PRO A 72 5.81 8.34 5.01
CA PRO A 72 5.85 9.77 4.74
C PRO A 72 6.91 10.52 5.55
N ALA A 73 7.29 10.00 6.73
CA ALA A 73 8.28 10.62 7.59
C ALA A 73 9.70 10.64 6.98
N HIS A 74 9.97 9.77 6.00
CA HIS A 74 11.26 9.70 5.32
C HIS A 74 11.32 10.54 4.04
N CYS A 75 10.23 11.21 3.65
CA CYS A 75 10.18 12.03 2.44
C CYS A 75 10.87 13.38 2.66
N GLN A 76 11.64 13.82 1.68
CA GLN A 76 12.49 15.01 1.76
C GLN A 76 11.90 16.17 0.94
N PRO A 77 12.26 17.43 1.20
CA PRO A 77 11.95 18.54 0.29
C PRO A 77 12.48 18.26 -1.14
N PRO A 78 11.86 18.82 -2.18
CA PRO A 78 12.35 18.68 -3.55
C PRO A 78 13.74 19.28 -3.69
N GLY A 79 14.64 18.55 -4.36
CA GLY A 79 15.94 19.08 -4.78
C GLY A 79 15.79 20.21 -5.79
N ALA A 80 16.83 21.03 -5.94
CA ALA A 80 16.83 22.15 -6.90
C ALA A 80 16.73 21.69 -8.36
N ASP A 81 17.09 20.44 -8.64
CA ASP A 81 17.06 19.76 -9.94
C ASP A 81 15.66 19.31 -10.36
N LEU A 82 14.71 19.18 -9.41
CA LEU A 82 13.36 18.73 -9.72
C LEU A 82 12.50 19.90 -10.20
N VAL A 83 12.25 19.95 -11.51
CA VAL A 83 11.34 20.92 -12.11
C VAL A 83 9.89 20.46 -11.88
N LEU A 84 9.16 21.23 -11.06
CA LEU A 84 7.74 20.97 -10.79
C LEU A 84 6.84 21.74 -11.79
N PRO A 85 5.66 21.19 -12.17
CA PRO A 85 4.69 21.91 -12.97
C PRO A 85 4.25 23.22 -12.31
N ALA A 86 3.84 24.22 -13.10
CA ALA A 86 3.48 25.55 -12.60
C ALA A 86 2.38 25.53 -11.51
N ALA A 87 1.42 24.61 -11.60
CA ALA A 87 0.35 24.44 -10.61
C ALA A 87 0.87 24.07 -9.20
N TRP A 88 2.10 23.58 -9.08
CA TRP A 88 2.74 23.24 -7.81
C TRP A 88 3.46 24.42 -7.16
N ALA A 89 3.65 25.52 -7.88
CA ALA A 89 4.42 26.67 -7.39
C ALA A 89 3.90 27.22 -6.03
N PRO A 90 2.58 27.35 -5.79
CA PRO A 90 2.06 27.81 -4.49
C PRO A 90 2.36 26.86 -3.33
N TYR A 91 2.62 25.59 -3.62
CA TYR A 91 2.76 24.51 -2.64
C TYR A 91 4.21 24.04 -2.49
N ARG A 92 5.19 24.77 -3.03
CA ARG A 92 6.60 24.34 -3.12
C ARG A 92 7.18 23.97 -1.75
N ASP A 93 6.91 24.77 -0.72
CA ASP A 93 7.44 24.53 0.64
C ASP A 93 6.78 23.35 1.34
N ALA A 94 5.57 22.99 0.93
CA ALA A 94 4.84 21.81 1.39
C ALA A 94 5.09 20.57 0.53
N THR A 95 5.78 20.71 -0.60
CA THR A 95 6.08 19.58 -1.49
C THR A 95 7.15 18.68 -0.89
N ARG A 96 6.97 17.37 -0.99
CA ARG A 96 7.95 16.37 -0.59
C ARG A 96 8.15 15.32 -1.68
N VAL A 97 9.33 14.71 -1.64
CA VAL A 97 9.79 13.67 -2.54
C VAL A 97 10.14 12.43 -1.73
N CYS A 98 9.45 11.34 -2.01
CA CYS A 98 9.67 10.04 -1.39
C CYS A 98 10.37 9.13 -2.41
N ALA A 99 11.59 8.70 -2.12
CA ALA A 99 12.25 7.69 -2.94
C ALA A 99 11.55 6.33 -2.76
N LEU A 100 11.16 5.66 -3.84
CA LEU A 100 10.65 4.29 -3.75
C LEU A 100 11.85 3.36 -3.63
N THR A 101 12.35 3.11 -2.42
CA THR A 101 13.52 2.23 -2.25
C THR A 101 13.11 0.77 -2.11
N GLU A 102 13.81 -0.14 -2.79
CA GLU A 102 13.79 -1.55 -2.43
C GLU A 102 14.48 -1.70 -1.06
N ARG A 103 13.70 -1.89 0.01
CA ARG A 103 14.27 -2.13 1.33
C ARG A 103 14.83 -3.56 1.34
N PRO A 104 16.15 -3.78 1.57
CA PRO A 104 16.70 -5.11 1.57
C PRO A 104 16.03 -5.97 2.66
N VAL A 105 15.64 -7.19 2.30
CA VAL A 105 15.12 -8.16 3.26
C VAL A 105 16.33 -8.81 3.95
N GLY A 106 16.50 -8.57 5.25
CA GLY A 106 17.61 -9.12 6.04
C GLY A 106 18.91 -8.33 5.87
N LYS A 107 20.06 -9.03 5.93
CA LYS A 107 21.41 -8.42 5.83
C LYS A 107 21.90 -8.26 4.38
N ALA A 108 21.01 -8.13 3.40
CA ALA A 108 21.42 -7.91 2.02
C ALA A 108 21.95 -6.47 1.85
N PRO A 109 23.01 -6.24 1.06
CA PRO A 109 23.49 -4.90 0.78
C PRO A 109 22.38 -4.05 0.15
N ALA A 110 22.40 -2.74 0.43
CA ALA A 110 21.51 -1.78 -0.18
C ALA A 110 21.59 -1.93 -1.71
N ARG A 111 20.45 -2.26 -2.34
CA ARG A 111 20.36 -2.37 -3.80
C ARG A 111 20.38 -0.97 -4.44
N ALA A 112 20.66 -0.97 -5.74
CA ALA A 112 20.75 0.23 -6.59
C ALA A 112 19.65 1.25 -6.28
N PRO A 113 19.94 2.56 -6.41
CA PRO A 113 19.02 3.62 -6.04
C PRO A 113 17.68 3.48 -6.76
N ALA A 114 16.64 3.90 -6.05
CA ALA A 114 15.28 3.99 -6.54
C ALA A 114 15.21 4.84 -7.82
N ARG A 115 14.88 4.22 -8.96
CA ARG A 115 14.68 4.97 -10.22
C ARG A 115 13.34 5.69 -10.29
N VAL A 116 12.50 5.51 -9.28
CA VAL A 116 11.16 6.13 -9.17
C VAL A 116 11.07 6.89 -7.87
N ARG A 117 10.54 8.11 -7.95
CA ARG A 117 10.24 8.98 -6.82
C ARG A 117 8.76 9.33 -6.84
N LEU A 118 8.14 9.44 -5.66
CA LEU A 118 6.81 9.99 -5.49
C LEU A 118 6.94 11.45 -5.05
N VAL A 119 6.32 12.36 -5.80
CA VAL A 119 6.25 13.78 -5.50
C VAL A 119 4.82 14.07 -5.06
N ALA A 120 4.65 14.66 -3.89
CA ALA A 120 3.34 14.95 -3.30
C ALA A 120 3.37 16.26 -2.50
N VAL A 121 2.22 16.95 -2.45
CA VAL A 121 2.02 18.06 -1.51
C VAL A 121 1.61 17.49 -0.17
N PHE A 122 2.39 17.75 0.87
CA PHE A 122 2.06 17.35 2.24
C PHE A 122 1.13 18.40 2.84
N THR A 123 -0.17 18.10 2.83
CA THR A 123 -1.23 19.03 3.22
C THR A 123 -1.11 19.46 4.68
N ASP A 124 -0.66 18.59 5.58
CA ASP A 124 -0.35 18.90 6.97
C ASP A 124 0.76 19.96 7.12
N VAL A 125 1.77 19.92 6.24
CA VAL A 125 2.83 20.92 6.19
C VAL A 125 2.28 22.26 5.70
N TYR A 126 1.43 22.24 4.66
CA TYR A 126 0.82 23.44 4.10
C TYR A 126 -0.06 24.18 5.12
N TYR A 127 -0.93 23.46 5.82
CA TYR A 127 -1.89 24.07 6.77
C TYR A 127 -1.29 24.41 8.14
N ARG A 128 -0.09 23.93 8.48
CA ARG A 128 0.49 24.11 9.83
C ARG A 128 0.51 25.56 10.32
N ASN A 129 0.70 26.51 9.39
CA ASN A 129 0.83 27.93 9.70
C ASN A 129 -0.39 28.75 9.24
N LEU A 130 -1.46 28.10 8.79
CA LEU A 130 -2.69 28.75 8.36
C LEU A 130 -3.70 28.79 9.52
N PRO A 131 -4.70 29.70 9.46
CA PRO A 131 -5.83 29.67 10.38
C PRO A 131 -6.53 28.31 10.41
N ALA A 132 -7.07 27.93 11.56
CA ALA A 132 -7.72 26.62 11.73
C ALA A 132 -9.00 26.44 10.88
N ASP A 133 -9.58 27.55 10.40
CA ASP A 133 -10.73 27.64 9.52
C ASP A 133 -10.35 27.92 8.05
N ALA A 134 -9.05 27.83 7.71
CA ALA A 134 -8.61 27.97 6.34
C ALA A 134 -9.36 26.99 5.43
N PRO A 135 -9.89 27.45 4.28
CA PRO A 135 -10.64 26.60 3.38
C PRO A 135 -9.74 25.51 2.77
N TRP A 136 -10.34 24.36 2.46
CA TRP A 136 -9.62 23.27 1.80
C TRP A 136 -9.29 23.63 0.35
N GLU A 137 -8.00 23.77 0.06
CA GLU A 137 -7.42 23.96 -1.25
C GLU A 137 -7.56 22.74 -2.16
N ARG A 138 -7.59 23.00 -3.48
CA ARG A 138 -7.52 21.95 -4.50
C ARG A 138 -6.06 21.65 -4.83
N PHE A 139 -5.46 20.76 -4.06
CA PHE A 139 -4.07 20.36 -4.26
C PHE A 139 -3.86 19.58 -5.57
N PRO A 140 -2.68 19.72 -6.22
CA PRO A 140 -2.34 18.87 -7.33
C PRO A 140 -2.15 17.42 -6.87
N LEU A 141 -2.59 16.48 -7.71
CA LEU A 141 -2.46 15.06 -7.45
C LEU A 141 -0.98 14.60 -7.47
N PRO A 142 -0.58 13.64 -6.60
CA PRO A 142 0.79 13.18 -6.53
C PRO A 142 1.30 12.57 -7.84
N LEU A 143 2.59 12.77 -8.11
CA LEU A 143 3.25 12.30 -9.33
C LEU A 143 4.29 11.24 -9.01
N LEU A 144 4.27 10.13 -9.75
CA LEU A 144 5.42 9.24 -9.86
C LEU A 144 6.33 9.80 -10.95
N VAL A 145 7.60 10.04 -10.63
CA VAL A 145 8.60 10.57 -11.57
C VAL A 145 9.84 9.70 -11.61
N ASP A 146 10.57 9.75 -12.71
CA ASP A 146 11.90 9.13 -12.80
C ASP A 146 13.00 10.03 -12.21
N GLU A 147 14.26 9.59 -12.32
CA GLU A 147 15.44 10.34 -11.87
C GLU A 147 15.59 11.69 -12.57
N ALA A 148 15.18 11.79 -13.84
CA ALA A 148 15.21 13.03 -14.61
C ALA A 148 14.00 13.95 -14.32
N GLY A 149 13.07 13.52 -13.47
CA GLY A 149 11.84 14.27 -13.16
C GLY A 149 10.73 14.11 -14.19
N ARG A 150 10.86 13.19 -15.16
CA ARG A 150 9.79 12.90 -16.12
C ARG A 150 8.67 12.16 -15.42
N CYS A 151 7.42 12.56 -15.67
CA CYS A 151 6.28 11.87 -15.09
C CYS A 151 6.15 10.44 -15.66
N LEU A 152 5.99 9.48 -14.75
CA LEU A 152 5.70 8.09 -15.02
C LEU A 152 4.22 7.74 -14.76
N ALA A 153 3.55 8.44 -13.85
CA ALA A 153 2.10 8.39 -13.64
C ALA A 153 1.64 9.43 -12.62
N GLN A 154 0.35 9.73 -12.61
CA GLN A 154 -0.33 10.49 -11.56
C GLN A 154 -1.14 9.55 -10.67
N LEU A 155 -1.11 9.76 -9.36
CA LEU A 155 -1.92 9.00 -8.41
C LEU A 155 -3.33 9.61 -8.31
N PRO A 156 -4.38 8.81 -8.12
CA PRO A 156 -5.75 9.31 -8.16
C PRO A 156 -6.24 9.95 -6.84
N HIS A 157 -5.45 9.93 -5.77
CA HIS A 157 -5.79 10.49 -4.44
C HIS A 157 -4.58 11.23 -3.87
N LEU A 158 -4.80 12.18 -2.96
CA LEU A 158 -3.70 12.90 -2.32
C LEU A 158 -2.86 11.95 -1.43
N PHE A 159 -1.57 12.29 -1.27
CA PHE A 159 -0.63 11.56 -0.43
C PHE A 159 0.13 12.55 0.46
N PRO A 160 0.37 12.24 1.74
CA PRO A 160 -0.10 11.05 2.45
C PRO A 160 -1.58 11.13 2.88
N VAL A 161 -2.12 12.35 2.98
CA VAL A 161 -3.44 12.62 3.58
C VAL A 161 -4.35 13.31 2.57
N ASP A 162 -5.57 12.78 2.43
CA ASP A 162 -6.68 13.30 1.62
C ASP A 162 -7.97 13.32 2.49
N PRO A 163 -8.11 14.28 3.44
CA PRO A 163 -9.08 14.20 4.51
C PRO A 163 -10.51 13.93 3.99
N PRO A 164 -11.25 12.98 4.61
CA PRO A 164 -10.94 12.28 5.86
C PRO A 164 -10.06 11.03 5.73
N GLU A 165 -9.47 10.81 4.56
CA GLU A 165 -8.81 9.56 4.15
C GLU A 165 -7.28 9.71 4.09
N ASP A 166 -6.58 8.57 4.10
CA ASP A 166 -5.13 8.52 3.89
C ASP A 166 -4.79 7.54 2.77
N LEU A 167 -3.75 7.84 1.98
CA LEU A 167 -3.29 6.97 0.90
C LEU A 167 -2.01 6.22 1.31
N GLU A 168 -2.09 4.89 1.34
CA GLU A 168 -0.92 4.02 1.41
C GLU A 168 -0.43 3.62 0.01
N VAL A 169 0.86 3.88 -0.24
CA VAL A 169 1.55 3.48 -1.48
C VAL A 169 2.54 2.37 -1.17
N ARG A 170 2.39 1.21 -1.82
CA ARG A 170 3.24 0.03 -1.59
C ARG A 170 3.89 -0.44 -2.89
N PRO A 171 5.21 -0.23 -3.07
CA PRO A 171 5.95 -0.78 -4.20
C PRO A 171 5.97 -2.32 -4.15
N GLY A 172 5.67 -2.99 -5.24
CA GLY A 172 5.68 -4.46 -5.32
C GLY A 172 7.05 -5.02 -5.69
N ARG A 173 7.05 -6.04 -6.56
CA ARG A 173 8.28 -6.71 -7.01
C ARG A 173 9.15 -5.76 -7.83
N TRP A 174 10.46 -5.84 -7.64
CA TRP A 174 11.44 -4.99 -8.32
C TRP A 174 12.08 -5.69 -9.51
N ARG A 175 12.33 -4.95 -10.59
CA ARG A 175 13.18 -5.36 -11.72
C ARG A 175 13.93 -4.13 -12.24
N ASP A 176 15.25 -4.23 -12.39
CA ASP A 176 16.10 -3.17 -12.93
C ASP A 176 15.95 -1.79 -12.21
N GLY A 177 15.76 -1.82 -10.89
CA GLY A 177 15.57 -0.61 -10.07
C GLY A 177 14.18 0.04 -10.23
N LEU A 178 13.22 -0.65 -10.83
CA LEU A 178 11.84 -0.20 -11.00
C LEU A 178 10.86 -1.18 -10.35
N PRO A 179 9.89 -0.70 -9.54
CA PRO A 179 8.80 -1.55 -9.08
C PRO A 179 7.90 -1.93 -10.25
N GLN A 180 7.66 -3.21 -10.46
CA GLN A 180 6.83 -3.70 -11.57
C GLN A 180 5.33 -3.48 -11.31
N GLU A 181 4.97 -3.33 -10.05
CA GLU A 181 3.62 -2.97 -9.61
C GLU A 181 3.71 -2.00 -8.43
N ILE A 182 2.72 -1.11 -8.31
CA ILE A 182 2.55 -0.22 -7.15
C ILE A 182 1.10 -0.38 -6.71
N ARG A 183 0.92 -0.86 -5.48
CA ARG A 183 -0.39 -1.07 -4.88
C ARG A 183 -0.78 0.18 -4.11
N LEU A 184 -2.03 0.57 -4.28
CA LEU A 184 -2.62 1.77 -3.69
C LEU A 184 -3.79 1.35 -2.80
N GLN A 185 -3.74 1.75 -1.54
CA GLN A 185 -4.79 1.46 -0.56
C GLN A 185 -5.20 2.75 0.14
N VAL A 186 -6.50 3.03 0.14
CA VAL A 186 -7.07 4.15 0.86
C VAL A 186 -7.52 3.66 2.22
N ARG A 187 -7.10 4.36 3.27
CA ARG A 187 -7.61 4.21 4.64
C ARG A 187 -8.74 5.20 4.82
N SER A 188 -9.94 4.72 5.13
CA SER A 188 -11.12 5.59 5.24
C SER A 188 -11.85 5.31 6.55
N PRO A 189 -12.14 6.34 7.36
CA PRO A 189 -12.92 6.18 8.59
C PRO A 189 -14.43 6.04 8.31
N ALA A 190 -14.86 6.13 7.05
CA ALA A 190 -16.25 5.94 6.67
C ALA A 190 -16.73 4.51 6.98
N GLN A 191 -18.06 4.30 7.00
CA GLN A 191 -18.65 2.99 7.27
C GLN A 191 -18.20 1.90 6.28
N GLY A 192 -17.79 2.28 5.05
CA GLY A 192 -17.22 1.37 4.06
C GLY A 192 -15.81 0.88 4.38
N GLY A 193 -15.12 1.54 5.32
CA GLY A 193 -13.75 1.23 5.71
C GLY A 193 -12.74 1.41 4.58
N ASP A 194 -11.59 0.78 4.75
CA ASP A 194 -10.49 0.83 3.79
C ASP A 194 -10.84 0.17 2.46
N TYR A 195 -10.35 0.75 1.37
CA TYR A 195 -10.52 0.19 0.02
C TYR A 195 -9.23 0.22 -0.79
N ARG A 196 -9.20 -0.59 -1.84
CA ARG A 196 -8.05 -0.68 -2.75
C ARG A 196 -8.36 0.01 -4.05
N LEU A 197 -7.41 0.81 -4.51
CA LEU A 197 -7.44 1.41 -5.83
C LEU A 197 -6.84 0.46 -6.87
N PRO A 198 -7.08 0.70 -8.18
CA PRO A 198 -6.38 0.00 -9.24
C PRO A 198 -4.86 -0.06 -9.04
N THR A 199 -4.30 -1.26 -9.06
CA THR A 199 -2.84 -1.45 -9.00
C THR A 199 -2.21 -0.83 -10.25
N LEU A 200 -1.22 0.03 -10.04
CA LEU A 200 -0.43 0.58 -11.14
C LEU A 200 0.61 -0.47 -11.57
N ARG A 201 0.70 -0.76 -12.86
CA ARG A 201 1.67 -1.70 -13.44
C ARG A 201 2.60 -0.99 -14.39
N TRP A 202 3.87 -1.35 -14.34
CA TRP A 202 4.88 -0.82 -15.25
C TRP A 202 4.62 -1.33 -16.68
N ASP A 203 4.46 -0.39 -17.61
CA ASP A 203 4.43 -0.62 -19.05
C ASP A 203 5.82 -0.30 -19.61
N SER A 204 6.59 -1.33 -19.96
CA SER A 204 7.96 -1.14 -20.46
C SER A 204 8.01 -0.53 -21.86
N ALA A 205 6.97 -0.71 -22.68
CA ALA A 205 6.93 -0.16 -24.03
C ALA A 205 6.68 1.35 -23.97
N ALA A 206 5.69 1.77 -23.17
CA ALA A 206 5.36 3.18 -22.99
C ALA A 206 6.23 3.89 -21.93
N ARG A 207 7.03 3.13 -21.16
CA ARG A 207 7.92 3.62 -20.08
C ARG A 207 7.17 4.42 -19.01
N LEU A 208 5.97 3.95 -18.65
CA LEU A 208 5.07 4.61 -17.69
C LEU A 208 4.27 3.58 -16.89
N TYR A 209 3.60 4.01 -15.82
CA TYR A 209 2.69 3.15 -15.06
C TYR A 209 1.24 3.30 -15.53
N ARG A 210 0.55 2.17 -15.72
CA ARG A 210 -0.87 2.15 -16.07
C ARG A 210 -1.69 1.48 -14.98
N ALA A 211 -2.87 2.02 -14.70
CA ALA A 211 -3.85 1.35 -13.86
C ALA A 211 -4.27 0.03 -14.51
N SER A 212 -4.00 -1.09 -13.84
CA SER A 212 -4.60 -2.37 -14.18
C SER A 212 -6.08 -2.30 -13.79
N PRO A 213 -7.02 -2.74 -14.63
CA PRO A 213 -8.44 -2.69 -14.28
C PRO A 213 -8.66 -3.43 -12.95
N ALA A 214 -9.12 -2.69 -11.93
CA ALA A 214 -9.62 -3.28 -10.70
C ALA A 214 -11.00 -3.86 -11.02
N LYS A 215 -11.30 -5.07 -10.53
CA LYS A 215 -12.63 -5.68 -10.71
C LYS A 215 -13.77 -4.90 -10.03
N THR A 216 -13.47 -3.85 -9.26
CA THR A 216 -14.44 -3.05 -8.53
C THR A 216 -13.81 -1.69 -8.19
N ALA A 217 -13.99 -0.68 -9.03
CA ALA A 217 -13.79 0.71 -8.63
C ALA A 217 -14.74 1.60 -9.43
N LYS A 218 -15.82 2.04 -8.79
CA LYS A 218 -16.67 3.11 -9.31
C LYS A 218 -15.90 4.40 -9.02
N ALA A 219 -15.17 4.89 -10.02
CA ALA A 219 -14.43 6.13 -9.92
C ALA A 219 -15.41 7.27 -9.67
N SER A 220 -15.26 7.96 -8.55
CA SER A 220 -15.80 9.30 -8.38
C SER A 220 -14.60 10.22 -8.25
N SER A 221 -14.24 10.93 -9.31
CA SER A 221 -13.28 12.02 -9.20
C SER A 221 -13.68 13.13 -10.15
N THR A 222 -14.27 14.18 -9.60
CA THR A 222 -14.30 15.51 -10.25
C THR A 222 -13.09 16.27 -9.72
N GLN A 223 -11.89 15.82 -10.09
CA GLN A 223 -10.65 16.55 -9.85
C GLN A 223 -9.81 16.46 -11.11
N ASP A 224 -9.23 17.61 -11.46
CA ASP A 224 -8.67 17.95 -12.75
C ASP A 224 -7.65 16.92 -13.24
N HIS A 225 -7.99 16.22 -14.32
CA HIS A 225 -7.11 15.30 -15.01
C HIS A 225 -6.18 16.09 -15.93
N THR A 226 -5.25 16.88 -15.38
CA THR A 226 -4.11 17.31 -16.19
C THR A 226 -3.23 16.09 -16.40
N PRO A 227 -3.15 15.52 -17.62
CA PRO A 227 -2.39 14.31 -17.82
C PRO A 227 -0.90 14.61 -17.60
N CYS A 228 -0.20 13.65 -16.99
CA CYS A 228 1.19 13.48 -17.38
C CYS A 228 1.21 13.32 -18.91
N PRO A 229 2.05 14.07 -19.63
CA PRO A 229 2.01 14.09 -21.10
C PRO A 229 2.00 12.70 -21.71
#